data_AF-D4HLF1-F1
#
_entry.id   AF-D4HLF1-F1
#
_cell.length_a   1.000
_cell.length_b   1.000
_cell.length_c   1.000
_cell.angle_alpha   90.00
_cell.angle_beta   90.00
_cell.angle_gamma   90.00
#
_symmetry.space_group_name_H-M   'P 1'
#
loop_
_entity.id
_entity.type
_entity.pdbx_description
1 polymer ?
#
loop_
_entity_poly.entity_id
_entity_poly.type
_entity_poly.pdbx_seq_one_letter_code
_entity_poly.pdbx_strand_id
1 'polypeptide(L)'
;FEGQHTRAVQQGLRMGMILFIVSEIMFFFAFFWAFFTSSLAPVLNIGGVWPPVGIDAISPWGLPLLNTIILLSSGASVTWAHHAIVAGFKREALYGLAVTVAFAIIFSCLLGFE
;
A
#
# COMPACT_ATOMS: atom_id res chain seq x y z
N PHE A 1 -12.47 13.36 27.65
CA PHE A 1 -12.52 13.80 26.24
C PHE A 1 -12.88 15.27 26.21
N GLU A 2 -12.01 16.12 25.68
CA GLU A 2 -12.16 17.59 25.71
C GLU A 2 -13.19 18.13 24.70
N GLY A 3 -13.80 17.26 23.86
CA GLY A 3 -14.93 17.62 23.00
C GLY A 3 -14.61 18.55 21.82
N GLN A 4 -13.34 18.87 21.59
CA GLN A 4 -12.91 19.88 20.62
C GLN A 4 -13.07 19.47 19.14
N HIS A 5 -13.22 18.16 18.86
CA HIS A 5 -13.45 17.64 17.52
C HIS A 5 -14.92 17.78 17.10
N THR A 6 -15.38 19.02 16.93
CA THR A 6 -16.70 19.33 16.36
C THR A 6 -16.84 18.75 14.95
N ARG A 7 -18.07 18.68 14.42
CA ARG A 7 -18.31 18.16 13.06
C ARG A 7 -17.51 18.91 11.99
N ALA A 8 -17.39 20.23 12.11
CA ALA A 8 -16.61 21.05 11.19
C ALA A 8 -15.12 20.69 11.25
N VAL A 9 -14.56 20.50 12.45
CA VAL A 9 -13.17 20.05 12.63
C VAL A 9 -12.94 18.66 12.04
N GLN A 10 -13.84 17.71 12.29
CA GLN A 10 -13.73 16.35 11.73
C GLN A 10 -13.81 16.33 10.20
N GLN A 11 -14.65 17.19 9.60
CA GLN A 11 -14.70 17.36 8.15
C GLN A 11 -13.38 17.93 7.61
N GLY A 12 -12.81 18.93 8.29
CA GLY A 12 -11.49 19.49 7.96
C GLY A 12 -10.38 18.44 8.03
N LEU A 13 -10.34 17.63 9.09
CA LEU A 13 -9.37 16.53 9.24
C LEU A 13 -9.53 15.48 8.13
N ARG A 14 -10.76 15.11 7.77
CA ARG A 14 -11.00 14.16 6.67
C ARG A 14 -10.52 14.71 5.33
N MET A 15 -10.81 15.98 5.03
CA MET A 15 -10.33 16.63 3.82
C MET A 15 -8.80 16.71 3.80
N GLY A 16 -8.18 17.07 4.93
CA GLY A 16 -6.72 17.09 5.07
C GLY A 16 -6.08 15.73 4.78
N MET A 17 -6.64 14.63 5.32
CA MET A 17 -6.14 13.29 5.04
C MET A 17 -6.31 12.88 3.58
N ILE A 18 -7.42 13.25 2.93
CA ILE A 18 -7.63 12.99 1.50
C ILE A 18 -6.59 13.74 0.67
N LEU A 19 -6.39 15.03 0.92
CA LEU A 19 -5.40 15.85 0.20
C LEU A 19 -3.98 15.31 0.39
N PHE A 20 -3.63 14.89 1.60
CA PHE A 20 -2.35 14.25 1.90
C PHE A 20 -2.14 12.96 1.10
N ILE A 21 -3.15 12.07 1.06
CA ILE A 21 -3.07 10.84 0.26
C ILE A 21 -2.93 11.16 -1.23
N VAL A 22 -3.64 12.18 -1.74
CA VAL A 22 -3.52 12.63 -3.14
C VAL A 22 -2.10 13.13 -3.44
N SER A 23 -1.46 13.88 -2.53
CA SER A 23 -0.07 14.29 -2.73
C SER A 23 0.89 13.11 -2.78
N GLU A 24 0.69 12.08 -1.95
CA GLU A 24 1.50 10.85 -1.99
C GLU A 24 1.29 10.08 -3.31
N ILE A 25 0.07 10.02 -3.84
CA ILE A 25 -0.20 9.41 -5.15
C ILE A 25 0.59 10.13 -6.25
N MET A 26 0.62 11.47 -6.24
CA MET A 26 1.40 12.26 -7.21
C MET A 26 2.91 12.07 -7.05
N PHE A 27 3.38 11.89 -5.82
CA PHE A 27 4.78 11.54 -5.55
C PHE A 27 5.15 10.17 -6.17
N PHE A 28 4.33 9.14 -5.97
CA PHE A 28 4.54 7.84 -6.62
C PHE A 28 4.40 7.89 -8.15
N PHE A 29 3.48 8.71 -8.66
CA PHE A 29 3.31 8.92 -10.10
C PHE A 29 4.61 9.37 -10.79
N ALA A 30 5.42 10.21 -10.14
CA ALA A 30 6.71 10.62 -10.68
C ALA A 30 7.70 9.46 -10.87
N PHE A 31 7.73 8.49 -9.95
CA PHE A 31 8.57 7.30 -10.09
C PHE A 31 8.06 6.37 -11.21
N PHE A 32 6.74 6.19 -11.32
CA PHE A 32 6.17 5.44 -12.44
C PHE A 32 6.49 6.12 -13.77
N TRP A 33 6.38 7.45 -13.84
CA TRP A 33 6.75 8.21 -15.03
C TRP A 33 8.21 7.97 -15.44
N ALA A 34 9.14 8.02 -14.47
CA ALA A 34 10.56 7.73 -14.71
C ALA A 34 10.81 6.28 -15.19
N PHE A 35 10.13 5.31 -14.58
CA PHE A 35 10.18 3.90 -14.97
C PHE A 35 9.67 3.68 -16.40
N PHE A 36 8.50 4.22 -16.76
CA PHE A 36 7.94 4.06 -18.11
C PHE A 36 8.76 4.77 -19.17
N THR A 37 9.28 5.98 -18.88
CA THR A 37 10.18 6.68 -19.81
C THR A 37 11.42 5.85 -20.11
N SER A 38 12.00 5.22 -19.08
CA SER A 38 13.23 4.42 -19.24
C SER A 38 12.99 3.05 -19.88
N SER A 39 11.84 2.41 -19.60
CA SER A 39 11.54 1.07 -20.10
C SER A 39 10.92 1.04 -21.50
N LEU A 40 10.15 2.07 -21.88
CA LEU A 40 9.51 2.15 -23.20
C LEU A 40 10.46 2.66 -24.29
N ALA A 41 11.45 3.47 -23.93
CA ALA A 41 12.48 3.99 -24.85
C ALA A 41 13.89 3.79 -24.26
N PRO A 42 14.36 2.54 -24.13
CA PRO A 42 15.65 2.23 -23.54
C PRO A 42 16.80 2.83 -24.36
N VAL A 43 17.76 3.46 -23.69
CA VAL A 43 18.92 4.07 -24.36
C VAL A 43 19.84 3.00 -24.96
N LEU A 44 20.51 3.31 -26.07
CA LEU A 44 21.41 2.35 -26.74
C LEU A 44 22.55 1.89 -25.84
N ASN A 45 22.98 2.74 -24.90
CA ASN A 45 24.05 2.42 -23.94
C ASN A 45 23.71 1.26 -22.98
N ILE A 46 22.43 0.90 -22.82
CA ILE A 46 21.98 -0.27 -22.03
C ILE A 46 21.59 -1.47 -22.89
N GLY A 47 21.94 -1.45 -24.19
CA GLY A 47 21.61 -2.49 -25.16
C GLY A 47 20.32 -2.28 -25.93
N GLY A 48 19.62 -1.14 -25.73
CA GLY A 48 18.39 -0.80 -26.45
C GLY A 48 17.21 -1.73 -26.17
N VAL A 49 17.26 -2.49 -25.07
CA VAL A 49 16.23 -3.44 -24.64
C VAL A 49 15.90 -3.26 -23.17
N TRP A 50 14.69 -3.68 -22.78
CA TRP A 50 14.25 -3.73 -21.39
C TRP A 50 13.75 -5.14 -21.05
N PRO A 51 14.22 -5.78 -19.97
CA PRO A 51 15.25 -5.32 -19.04
C PRO A 51 16.63 -5.12 -19.70
N PRO A 52 17.50 -4.25 -19.14
CA PRO A 52 18.87 -4.08 -19.62
C PRO A 52 19.63 -5.40 -19.68
N VAL A 53 20.54 -5.53 -20.65
CA VAL A 53 21.37 -6.73 -20.79
C VAL A 53 22.18 -6.97 -19.52
N GLY A 54 22.11 -8.19 -18.97
CA GLY A 54 22.80 -8.58 -17.74
C GLY A 54 21.99 -8.38 -16.46
N ILE A 55 20.74 -7.91 -16.55
CA ILE A 55 19.80 -7.87 -15.43
C ILE A 55 18.77 -8.99 -15.60
N ASP A 56 18.78 -9.94 -14.68
CA ASP A 56 17.72 -10.94 -14.56
C ASP A 56 16.56 -10.36 -13.76
N ALA A 57 15.40 -10.23 -14.39
CA ALA A 57 14.20 -9.71 -13.74
C ALA A 57 13.65 -10.73 -12.72
N ILE A 58 13.21 -10.22 -11.56
CA ILE A 58 12.56 -11.04 -10.53
C ILE A 58 11.26 -11.60 -11.11
N SER A 59 11.04 -12.91 -10.94
CA SER A 59 9.79 -13.54 -11.37
C SER A 59 8.62 -13.03 -10.54
N PRO A 60 7.54 -12.54 -11.17
CA PRO A 60 6.39 -12.01 -10.43
C PRO A 60 5.59 -13.11 -9.71
N TRP A 61 5.79 -14.39 -10.06
CA TRP A 61 4.99 -15.52 -9.56
C TRP A 61 5.44 -16.06 -8.20
N GLY A 62 6.55 -15.58 -7.67
CA GLY A 62 7.11 -16.01 -6.38
C GLY A 62 6.66 -15.12 -5.22
N LEU A 63 7.64 -14.56 -4.51
CA LEU A 63 7.43 -13.66 -3.37
C LEU A 63 6.58 -12.42 -3.72
N PRO A 64 6.71 -11.77 -4.90
CA PRO A 64 5.86 -10.63 -5.25
C PRO A 64 4.36 -10.95 -5.28
N LEU A 65 3.98 -12.12 -5.82
CA LEU A 65 2.59 -12.56 -5.83
C LEU A 65 2.06 -12.83 -4.43
N LEU A 66 2.86 -13.50 -3.58
CA LEU A 66 2.50 -13.76 -2.20
C LEU A 66 2.26 -12.45 -1.43
N ASN A 67 3.16 -11.47 -1.58
CA ASN A 67 3.04 -10.15 -0.98
C ASN A 67 1.76 -9.43 -1.43
N THR A 68 1.37 -9.58 -2.70
CA THR A 68 0.09 -9.04 -3.21
C THR A 68 -1.12 -9.68 -2.53
N ILE A 69 -1.13 -11.01 -2.37
CA ILE A 69 -2.21 -11.74 -1.69
C ILE A 69 -2.32 -11.32 -0.22
N ILE A 70 -1.18 -11.17 0.47
CA ILE A 70 -1.13 -10.72 1.86
C ILE A 70 -1.70 -9.31 1.99
N LEU A 71 -1.29 -8.38 1.12
CA LEU A 71 -1.78 -7.01 1.12
C LEU A 71 -3.30 -6.95 0.90
N LEU A 72 -3.83 -7.68 -0.09
CA LEU A 72 -5.27 -7.76 -0.35
C LEU A 72 -6.04 -8.38 0.83
N SER A 73 -5.49 -9.43 1.43
CA SER A 73 -6.08 -10.09 2.60
C SER A 73 -6.12 -9.14 3.82
N SER A 74 -5.09 -8.32 4.01
CA SER A 74 -5.07 -7.28 5.05
C SER A 74 -6.13 -6.19 4.84
N GLY A 75 -6.46 -5.88 3.58
CA GLY A 75 -7.58 -5.00 3.20
C GLY A 75 -8.94 -5.59 3.61
N ALA A 76 -9.12 -6.90 3.44
CA ALA A 76 -10.33 -7.58 3.89
C ALA A 76 -10.44 -7.60 5.43
N SER A 77 -9.35 -7.88 6.16
CA SER A 77 -9.38 -7.93 7.63
C SER A 77 -9.58 -6.54 8.27
N VAL A 78 -9.05 -5.46 7.69
CA VAL A 78 -9.31 -4.10 8.20
C VAL A 78 -10.75 -3.66 7.93
N THR A 79 -11.32 -4.06 6.79
CA THR A 79 -12.73 -3.81 6.49
C THR A 79 -13.65 -4.55 7.48
N TRP A 80 -13.31 -5.79 7.83
CA TRP A 80 -13.98 -6.52 8.91
C TRP A 80 -13.88 -5.79 10.26
N ALA A 81 -12.69 -5.32 10.63
CA ALA A 81 -12.49 -4.55 11.86
C ALA A 81 -13.34 -3.26 11.89
N HIS A 82 -13.40 -2.53 10.77
CA HIS A 82 -14.22 -1.33 10.63
C HIS A 82 -15.72 -1.64 10.84
N HIS A 83 -16.25 -2.67 10.18
CA HIS A 83 -17.65 -3.07 10.36
C HIS A 83 -17.95 -3.53 11.79
N ALA A 84 -17.01 -4.22 12.46
CA ALA A 84 -17.15 -4.61 13.85
C ALA A 84 -17.19 -3.40 14.80
N ILE A 85 -16.41 -2.34 14.54
CA ILE A 85 -16.48 -1.07 15.29
C ILE A 85 -17.86 -0.43 15.14
N VAL A 86 -18.37 -0.34 13.91
CA VAL A 86 -19.69 0.24 13.63
C VAL A 86 -20.82 -0.58 14.29
N ALA A 87 -20.69 -1.91 14.33
CA ALA A 87 -21.65 -2.81 14.99
C ALA A 87 -21.51 -2.88 16.52
N GLY A 88 -20.48 -2.26 17.10
CA GLY A 88 -20.23 -2.28 18.55
C GLY A 88 -19.56 -3.56 19.07
N PHE A 89 -19.12 -4.47 18.19
CA PHE A 89 -18.45 -5.72 18.56
C PHE A 89 -16.95 -5.52 18.82
N LYS A 90 -16.61 -5.03 20.01
CA LYS A 90 -15.23 -4.69 20.40
C LYS A 90 -14.22 -5.83 20.21
N ARG A 91 -14.59 -7.07 20.55
CA ARG A 91 -13.67 -8.23 20.44
C ARG A 91 -13.32 -8.52 18.98
N GLU A 92 -14.33 -8.56 18.11
CA GLU A 92 -14.14 -8.76 16.66
C GLU A 92 -13.34 -7.62 16.02
N ALA A 93 -13.59 -6.38 16.44
CA ALA A 93 -12.80 -5.23 15.98
C ALA A 93 -11.30 -5.38 16.33
N LEU A 94 -11.01 -5.85 17.55
CA LEU A 94 -9.63 -6.08 18.00
C LEU A 94 -8.98 -7.23 17.23
N TYR A 95 -9.70 -8.33 17.01
CA TYR A 95 -9.18 -9.47 16.25
C TYR A 95 -8.91 -9.12 14.79
N GLY A 96 -9.86 -8.46 14.11
CA GLY A 96 -9.67 -8.02 12.73
C GLY A 96 -8.48 -7.09 12.58
N LEU A 97 -8.33 -6.12 13.48
CA LEU A 97 -7.20 -5.20 13.47
C LEU A 97 -5.86 -5.92 13.76
N ALA A 98 -5.83 -6.85 14.72
CA ALA A 98 -4.64 -7.64 15.02
C ALA A 98 -4.18 -8.48 13.83
N VAL A 99 -5.13 -9.10 13.10
CA VAL A 99 -4.85 -9.84 11.86
C VAL A 99 -4.28 -8.90 10.78
N THR A 100 -4.85 -7.70 10.59
CA THR A 100 -4.31 -6.72 9.65
C THR A 100 -2.86 -6.36 9.97
N VAL A 101 -2.55 -6.07 11.24
CA VAL A 101 -1.19 -5.72 11.68
C VAL A 101 -0.23 -6.90 11.50
N ALA A 102 -0.68 -8.13 11.79
CA ALA A 102 0.12 -9.32 11.56
C ALA A 102 0.47 -9.49 10.06
N PHE A 103 -0.50 -9.31 9.16
CA PHE A 103 -0.22 -9.33 7.72
C PHE A 103 0.73 -8.22 7.29
N ALA A 104 0.61 -7.01 7.83
CA ALA A 104 1.54 -5.92 7.53
C ALA A 104 2.99 -6.25 7.97
N ILE A 105 3.17 -6.84 9.15
CA ILE A 105 4.50 -7.27 9.63
C ILE A 105 5.07 -8.36 8.71
N ILE A 106 4.25 -9.37 8.38
CA ILE A 106 4.69 -10.46 7.48
C ILE A 106 5.09 -9.90 6.11
N PHE A 107 4.29 -9.00 5.54
CA PHE A 107 4.61 -8.32 4.28
C PHE A 107 5.95 -7.58 4.35
N SER A 108 6.17 -6.77 5.39
CA SER A 108 7.43 -6.03 5.56
C SER A 108 8.64 -6.95 5.73
N CYS A 109 8.49 -8.07 6.45
CA CYS A 109 9.56 -9.06 6.57
C CYS A 109 9.86 -9.73 5.22
N LEU A 110 8.84 -10.19 4.49
CA LEU A 110 9.02 -10.82 3.18
C LEU A 110 9.67 -9.87 2.17
N LEU A 111 9.23 -8.61 2.15
CA LEU A 111 9.83 -7.57 1.30
C LEU A 111 11.29 -7.26 1.70
N GLY A 112 11.65 -7.39 2.97
CA GLY A 112 13.04 -7.22 3.42
C GLY A 112 13.95 -8.42 3.13
N PHE A 113 13.38 -9.60 2.87
CA PHE A 113 14.12 -10.79 2.41
C PHE A 113 14.28 -10.84 0.89
N GLU A 114 13.39 -10.17 0.16
CA GLU A 114 13.45 -9.99 -1.30
C GLU A 114 14.56 -9.00 -1.68
#